data_AF-A0A1D8ARL1-F1
#
_entry.id   AF-A0A1D8ARL1-F1
#
_cell.length_a   1.000
_cell.length_b   1.000
_cell.length_c   1.000
_cell.angle_alpha   90.00
_cell.angle_beta   90.00
_cell.angle_gamma   90.00
#
_symmetry.space_group_name_H-M   'P 1'
#
loop_
_entity.id
_entity.type
_entity.pdbx_description
1 polymer ?
#
loop_
_entity_poly.entity_id
_entity_poly.type
_entity_poly.pdbx_seq_one_letter_code
_entity_poly.pdbx_strand_id
1 'polypeptide(L)'
;MNSWKFSLKQTAVTVYIFFLIIALGYAVGFAAHGQMLVKIALPLGLAVILAVFWLGRTAELLAWAGLTTWLGMTYAHTGPPVEIAVFFGYVACAALGVFRSPWFLAIPWLAHIGWDFLPRSLPKMYEELPHACALFDGPIGLYLAWGAWRRRWPQLSPTPNPQPTTDPHP
;
A
#
# COMPACT_ATOMS: atom_id res chain seq x y z
N MET A 1 9.66 -27.90 -13.42
CA MET A 1 8.94 -26.65 -13.76
C MET A 1 9.99 -25.56 -13.98
N ASN A 2 10.05 -24.92 -15.16
CA ASN A 2 11.20 -24.11 -15.58
C ASN A 2 11.32 -22.83 -14.74
N SER A 3 12.40 -22.71 -13.96
CA SER A 3 12.71 -21.56 -13.07
C SER A 3 12.63 -20.20 -13.77
N TRP A 4 12.93 -20.13 -15.07
CA TRP A 4 12.86 -18.89 -15.86
C TRP A 4 11.44 -18.34 -16.04
N LYS A 5 10.42 -19.20 -16.21
CA LYS A 5 9.03 -18.73 -16.37
C LYS A 5 8.50 -18.12 -15.07
N PHE A 6 8.92 -18.67 -13.94
CA PHE A 6 8.59 -18.15 -12.61
C PHE A 6 9.20 -16.76 -12.39
N SER A 7 10.49 -16.61 -12.71
CA SER A 7 11.20 -15.33 -12.62
C SER A 7 10.55 -14.24 -13.50
N LEU A 8 10.23 -14.54 -14.77
CA LEU A 8 9.61 -13.57 -15.68
C LEU A 8 8.28 -13.04 -15.15
N LYS A 9 7.43 -13.92 -14.60
CA LYS A 9 6.13 -13.53 -14.03
C LYS A 9 6.30 -12.60 -12.84
N GLN A 10 7.25 -12.89 -11.94
CA GLN A 10 7.53 -12.04 -10.79
C GLN A 10 8.02 -10.66 -11.22
N THR A 11 8.96 -10.61 -12.18
CA THR A 11 9.45 -9.34 -12.74
C THR A 11 8.31 -8.51 -13.33
N ALA A 12 7.43 -9.12 -14.13
CA ALA A 12 6.30 -8.42 -14.73
C ALA A 12 5.34 -7.83 -13.66
N VAL A 13 5.05 -8.60 -12.60
CA VAL A 13 4.23 -8.14 -11.47
C VAL A 13 4.89 -6.99 -10.73
N THR A 14 6.18 -7.07 -10.44
CA THR A 14 6.92 -5.98 -9.76
C THR A 14 6.92 -4.70 -10.60
N VAL A 15 7.19 -4.81 -11.90
CA VAL A 15 7.14 -3.67 -12.83
C VAL A 15 5.75 -3.07 -12.88
N TYR A 16 4.70 -3.90 -12.93
CA TYR A 16 3.32 -3.43 -12.90
C TYR A 16 2.98 -2.65 -11.62
N ILE A 17 3.33 -3.17 -10.44
CA ILE A 17 3.08 -2.50 -9.15
C ILE A 17 3.82 -1.15 -9.11
N PHE A 18 5.07 -1.12 -9.57
CA PHE A 18 5.86 0.11 -9.62
C PHE A 18 5.22 1.15 -10.56
N PHE A 19 4.79 0.73 -11.75
CA PHE A 19 4.09 1.59 -12.70
C PHE A 19 2.76 2.10 -12.12
N LEU A 20 2.01 1.25 -11.42
CA LEU A 20 0.75 1.63 -10.77
C LEU A 20 0.99 2.75 -9.73
N ILE A 21 2.02 2.65 -8.89
CA ILE A 21 2.38 3.67 -7.90
C ILE A 21 2.72 5.00 -8.59
N ILE A 22 3.52 4.97 -9.67
CA ILE A 22 3.85 6.16 -10.45
C ILE A 22 2.58 6.78 -11.05
N ALA A 23 1.76 5.96 -11.71
CA ALA A 23 0.52 6.40 -12.34
C ALA A 23 -0.44 7.06 -11.34
N LEU A 24 -0.51 6.53 -10.10
CA LEU A 24 -1.29 7.16 -9.02
C LEU A 24 -0.74 8.52 -8.62
N GLY A 25 0.58 8.66 -8.46
CA GLY A 25 1.20 9.96 -8.20
C GLY A 25 0.87 11.00 -9.27
N TYR A 26 0.94 10.61 -10.55
CA TYR A 26 0.55 11.48 -11.66
C TYR A 26 -0.95 11.80 -11.68
N ALA A 27 -1.81 10.81 -11.42
CA ALA A 27 -3.27 11.01 -11.41
C ALA A 27 -3.69 12.01 -10.32
N VAL A 28 -3.15 11.87 -9.10
CA VAL A 28 -3.38 12.80 -7.99
C VAL A 28 -2.87 14.20 -8.35
N GLY A 29 -1.64 14.30 -8.87
CA GLY A 29 -1.06 15.58 -9.29
C GLY A 29 -1.90 16.27 -10.38
N PHE A 30 -2.31 15.53 -11.41
CA PHE A 30 -3.17 16.05 -12.48
C PHE A 30 -4.53 16.51 -11.94
N ALA A 31 -5.15 15.73 -11.06
CA ALA A 31 -6.44 16.07 -10.47
C ALA A 31 -6.39 17.28 -9.53
N ALA A 32 -5.29 17.46 -8.79
CA ALA A 32 -5.06 18.64 -7.98
C ALA A 32 -5.00 19.91 -8.83
N HIS A 33 -4.27 19.89 -9.95
CA HIS A 33 -4.23 21.02 -10.89
C HIS A 33 -5.59 21.29 -11.53
N GLY A 34 -6.40 20.25 -11.78
CA GLY A 34 -7.73 20.37 -12.36
C GLY A 34 -8.85 20.71 -11.38
N GLN A 35 -8.59 20.84 -10.07
CA GLN A 35 -9.64 20.97 -9.03
C GLN A 35 -10.68 19.82 -9.12
N MET A 36 -10.18 18.61 -9.34
CA MET A 36 -11.00 17.40 -9.52
C MET A 36 -10.76 16.36 -8.43
N LEU A 37 -9.91 16.63 -7.42
CA LEU A 37 -9.49 15.67 -6.40
C LEU A 37 -10.68 14.92 -5.78
N VAL A 38 -11.67 15.64 -5.26
CA VAL A 38 -12.86 15.02 -4.62
C VAL A 38 -13.68 14.20 -5.61
N LYS A 39 -13.87 14.72 -6.84
CA LYS A 39 -14.70 14.07 -7.87
C LYS A 39 -14.13 12.73 -8.31
N ILE A 40 -12.80 12.62 -8.41
CA ILE A 40 -12.14 11.42 -8.90
C ILE A 40 -11.66 10.48 -7.80
N ALA A 41 -11.60 10.93 -6.53
CA ALA A 41 -11.02 10.18 -5.43
C ALA A 41 -11.65 8.79 -5.25
N LEU A 42 -12.98 8.72 -5.13
CA LEU A 42 -13.68 7.45 -4.97
C LEU A 42 -13.50 6.54 -6.21
N PRO A 43 -13.74 6.99 -7.46
CA PRO A 43 -13.44 6.21 -8.64
C PRO A 43 -11.99 5.69 -8.69
N LEU A 44 -11.02 6.53 -8.34
CA LEU A 44 -9.61 6.17 -8.34
C LEU A 44 -9.30 5.10 -7.28
N GLY A 45 -9.85 5.22 -6.07
CA GLY A 45 -9.67 4.22 -5.01
C GLY A 45 -10.21 2.86 -5.40
N LEU A 46 -11.41 2.82 -5.99
CA LEU A 46 -12.00 1.58 -6.54
C LEU A 46 -11.16 1.01 -7.69
N ALA A 47 -10.66 1.87 -8.58
CA ALA A 47 -9.79 1.44 -9.68
C ALA A 47 -8.49 0.80 -9.16
N VAL A 48 -7.87 1.34 -8.10
CA VAL A 48 -6.68 0.74 -7.47
C VAL A 48 -6.99 -0.64 -6.89
N ILE A 49 -8.09 -0.76 -6.15
CA ILE A 49 -8.51 -2.06 -5.59
C ILE A 49 -8.65 -3.08 -6.71
N LEU A 50 -9.38 -2.74 -7.77
CA LEU A 50 -9.54 -3.62 -8.93
C LEU A 50 -8.20 -3.93 -9.61
N ALA A 51 -7.32 -2.93 -9.77
CA ALA A 51 -6.03 -3.07 -10.43
C ALA A 51 -5.11 -4.10 -9.72
N VAL A 52 -5.18 -4.21 -8.40
CA VAL A 52 -4.36 -5.17 -7.63
C VAL A 52 -5.09 -6.48 -7.30
N PHE A 53 -6.43 -6.48 -7.26
CA PHE A 53 -7.25 -7.64 -6.93
C PHE A 53 -6.93 -8.88 -7.79
N TRP A 54 -6.57 -8.67 -9.06
CA TRP A 54 -6.31 -9.73 -10.04
C TRP A 54 -4.88 -10.28 -10.04
N LEU A 55 -3.95 -9.69 -9.28
CA LEU A 55 -2.54 -10.10 -9.27
C LEU A 55 -2.29 -11.48 -8.64
N GLY A 56 -3.32 -12.05 -7.99
CA GLY A 56 -3.21 -13.25 -7.17
C GLY A 56 -2.77 -12.92 -5.75
N ARG A 57 -3.10 -13.79 -4.80
CA ARG A 57 -3.08 -13.48 -3.35
C ARG A 57 -1.75 -12.90 -2.86
N THR A 58 -0.61 -13.54 -3.16
CA THR A 58 0.69 -13.07 -2.68
C THR A 58 1.10 -11.75 -3.32
N ALA A 59 0.94 -11.61 -4.64
CA ALA A 59 1.31 -10.40 -5.36
C ALA A 59 0.42 -9.22 -4.96
N GLU A 60 -0.88 -9.46 -4.75
CA GLU A 60 -1.80 -8.47 -4.23
C GLU A 60 -1.38 -7.97 -2.84
N LEU A 61 -1.01 -8.86 -1.92
CA LEU A 61 -0.50 -8.47 -0.59
C LEU A 61 0.75 -7.59 -0.69
N LEU A 62 1.70 -7.95 -1.56
CA LEU A 62 2.92 -7.17 -1.79
C LEU A 62 2.62 -5.82 -2.46
N ALA A 63 1.65 -5.77 -3.37
CA ALA A 63 1.20 -4.53 -3.98
C ALA A 63 0.63 -3.58 -2.91
N TRP A 64 -0.21 -4.10 -2.01
CA TRP A 64 -0.73 -3.32 -0.89
C TRP A 64 0.36 -2.83 0.06
N ALA A 65 1.38 -3.64 0.36
CA ALA A 65 2.52 -3.19 1.16
C ALA A 65 3.30 -2.04 0.49
N GLY A 66 3.50 -2.11 -0.84
CA GLY A 66 4.10 -1.04 -1.62
C GLY A 66 3.25 0.23 -1.61
N LEU A 67 1.94 0.10 -1.81
CA LEU A 67 0.99 1.21 -1.78
C LEU A 67 0.86 1.84 -0.38
N THR A 68 0.91 1.05 0.70
CA THR A 68 0.95 1.57 2.08
C THR A 68 2.24 2.33 2.35
N THR A 69 3.38 1.88 1.83
CA THR A 69 4.64 2.64 1.91
C THR A 69 4.52 3.96 1.14
N TRP A 70 3.94 3.93 -0.05
CA TRP A 70 3.68 5.13 -0.85
C TRP A 70 2.74 6.12 -0.14
N LEU A 71 1.67 5.64 0.49
CA LEU A 71 0.75 6.45 1.30
C LEU A 71 1.50 7.22 2.40
N GLY A 72 2.50 6.59 3.03
CA GLY A 72 3.33 7.25 4.04
C GLY A 72 4.19 8.41 3.49
N MET A 73 4.47 8.45 2.18
CA MET A 73 5.26 9.51 1.56
C MET A 73 4.47 10.80 1.29
N THR A 74 3.14 10.78 1.47
CA THR A 74 2.23 11.90 1.15
C THR A 74 2.70 13.23 1.72
N TYR A 75 3.24 13.25 2.94
CA TYR A 75 3.77 14.46 3.57
C TYR A 75 5.25 14.38 3.97
N ALA A 76 5.88 13.20 3.87
CA ALA A 76 7.26 13.01 4.31
C ALA A 76 8.24 13.97 3.63
N HIS A 77 7.97 14.33 2.38
CA HIS A 77 8.79 15.25 1.59
C HIS A 77 8.71 16.71 2.05
N THR A 78 7.75 17.07 2.91
CA THR A 78 7.61 18.45 3.43
C THR A 78 8.70 18.79 4.45
N GLY A 79 9.30 17.79 5.11
CA GLY A 79 10.45 17.95 6.00
C GLY A 79 10.21 18.00 7.52
N PRO A 80 9.01 18.25 8.08
CA PRO A 80 8.79 18.15 9.52
C PRO A 80 9.13 16.76 10.06
N PRO A 81 9.83 16.65 11.22
CA PRO A 81 10.19 15.37 11.80
C PRO A 81 9.00 14.43 12.05
N VAL A 82 7.82 15.00 12.34
CA VAL A 82 6.59 14.22 12.56
C VAL A 82 6.15 13.49 11.30
N GLU A 83 6.23 14.11 10.12
CA GLU A 83 5.82 13.48 8.85
C GLU A 83 6.81 12.38 8.44
N ILE A 84 8.10 12.59 8.72
CA ILE A 84 9.14 11.57 8.53
C ILE A 84 8.89 10.37 9.46
N ALA A 85 8.54 10.62 10.73
CA ALA A 85 8.22 9.57 11.69
C ALA A 85 6.98 8.77 11.27
N VAL A 86 5.93 9.44 10.79
CA VAL A 86 4.72 8.79 10.25
C VAL A 86 5.07 7.91 9.04
N PHE A 87 5.90 8.39 8.12
CA PHE A 87 6.38 7.59 6.99
C PHE A 87 7.04 6.29 7.44
N PHE A 88 8.02 6.35 8.36
CA PHE A 88 8.66 5.14 8.88
C PHE A 88 7.69 4.23 9.64
N GLY A 89 6.70 4.81 10.33
CA GLY A 89 5.60 4.06 10.92
C GLY A 89 4.81 3.26 9.89
N TYR A 90 4.54 3.84 8.71
CA TYR A 90 3.80 3.19 7.63
C TYR A 90 4.65 2.11 6.95
N VAL A 91 5.96 2.33 6.77
CA VAL A 91 6.91 1.31 6.32
C VAL A 91 6.94 0.11 7.26
N ALA A 92 6.99 0.35 8.58
CA ALA A 92 6.93 -0.71 9.58
C ALA A 92 5.60 -1.47 9.53
N CYS A 93 4.48 -0.75 9.40
CA CYS A 93 3.16 -1.35 9.21
C CYS A 93 3.07 -2.19 7.92
N ALA A 94 3.66 -1.73 6.81
CA ALA A 94 3.73 -2.49 5.57
C ALA A 94 4.49 -3.81 5.75
N ALA A 95 5.66 -3.77 6.41
CA ALA A 95 6.43 -4.98 6.72
C ALA A 95 5.63 -5.94 7.63
N LEU A 96 5.04 -5.44 8.72
CA LEU A 96 4.18 -6.24 9.60
C LEU A 96 2.95 -6.79 8.87
N GLY A 97 2.42 -6.04 7.90
CA GLY A 97 1.35 -6.44 7.01
C GLY A 97 1.65 -7.73 6.24
N VAL A 98 2.87 -7.80 5.70
CA VAL A 98 3.35 -8.92 4.90
C VAL A 98 3.73 -10.12 5.76
N PHE A 99 4.45 -9.89 6.86
CA PHE A 99 5.08 -10.97 7.64
C PHE A 99 4.28 -11.41 8.88
N ARG A 100 3.35 -10.60 9.38
CA ARG A 100 2.59 -10.88 10.61
C ARG A 100 1.08 -10.91 10.37
N SER A 101 0.47 -9.80 9.96
CA SER A 101 -0.99 -9.72 9.83
C SER A 101 -1.41 -8.63 8.85
N PRO A 102 -2.26 -8.94 7.84
CA PRO A 102 -2.74 -7.92 6.90
C PRO A 102 -3.52 -6.77 7.54
N TRP A 103 -3.95 -6.89 8.81
CA TRP A 103 -4.51 -5.76 9.57
C TRP A 103 -3.56 -4.57 9.68
N PHE A 104 -2.24 -4.82 9.71
CA PHE A 104 -1.24 -3.75 9.68
C PHE A 104 -1.19 -3.03 8.33
N LEU A 105 -1.79 -3.57 7.26
CA LEU A 105 -2.01 -2.81 6.03
C LEU A 105 -3.29 -1.97 6.13
N ALA A 106 -4.38 -2.49 6.70
CA ALA A 106 -5.64 -1.76 6.80
C ALA A 106 -5.57 -0.51 7.71
N ILE A 107 -4.86 -0.62 8.84
CA ILE A 107 -4.79 0.45 9.85
C ILE A 107 -4.22 1.75 9.27
N PRO A 108 -3.05 1.77 8.60
CA PRO A 108 -2.52 2.98 7.98
C PRO A 108 -3.52 3.72 7.09
N TRP A 109 -4.24 3.00 6.21
CA TRP A 109 -5.22 3.62 5.32
C TRP A 109 -6.38 4.30 6.09
N LEU A 110 -6.92 3.63 7.10
CA LEU A 110 -8.00 4.23 7.91
C LEU A 110 -7.50 5.35 8.82
N ALA A 111 -6.29 5.22 9.36
CA ALA A 111 -5.66 6.23 10.21
C ALA A 111 -5.24 7.48 9.40
N HIS A 112 -4.87 7.30 8.13
CA HIS A 112 -4.47 8.38 7.24
C HIS A 112 -5.61 9.39 7.03
N ILE A 113 -6.86 8.93 6.99
CA ILE A 113 -8.03 9.82 6.98
C ILE A 113 -7.98 10.80 8.16
N GLY A 114 -7.82 10.29 9.38
CA GLY A 114 -7.71 11.13 10.56
C GLY A 114 -6.47 12.04 10.54
N TRP A 115 -5.35 11.54 10.00
CA TRP A 115 -4.14 12.33 9.80
C TRP A 115 -4.40 13.53 8.91
N ASP A 116 -5.06 13.35 7.77
CA ASP A 116 -5.32 14.40 6.79
C ASP A 116 -6.17 15.56 7.30
N PHE A 117 -7.08 15.31 8.25
CA PHE A 117 -7.89 16.36 8.86
C PHE A 117 -7.16 17.17 9.94
N LEU A 118 -5.92 16.80 10.30
CA LEU A 118 -5.13 17.63 11.21
C LEU A 118 -4.77 18.97 10.55
N PRO A 119 -4.94 20.11 11.25
CA PRO A 119 -4.64 21.42 10.71
C PRO A 119 -3.18 21.52 10.23
N ARG A 120 -3.02 21.79 8.93
CA ARG A 120 -1.72 21.93 8.26
C ARG A 120 -1.85 22.93 7.12
N SER A 121 -0.79 23.69 6.86
CA SER A 121 -0.73 24.59 5.71
C SER A 121 -0.47 23.78 4.44
N LEU A 122 -1.46 23.66 3.57
CA LEU A 122 -1.32 23.05 2.26
C LEU A 122 -1.28 24.12 1.16
N PRO A 123 -0.60 23.89 0.03
CA PRO A 123 -0.78 24.71 -1.16
C PRO A 123 -2.26 24.75 -1.57
N LYS A 124 -2.73 25.87 -2.12
CA LYS A 124 -4.14 26.09 -2.48
C LYS A 124 -4.78 24.96 -3.30
N MET A 125 -4.02 24.38 -4.22
CA MET A 125 -4.46 23.25 -5.07
C MET A 125 -4.75 21.94 -4.29
N TYR A 126 -4.35 21.85 -3.03
CA TYR A 126 -4.54 20.71 -2.13
C TYR A 126 -5.48 21.03 -0.96
N GLU A 127 -6.21 22.15 -0.97
CA GLU A 127 -7.16 22.48 0.10
C GLU A 127 -8.27 21.42 0.25
N GLU A 128 -8.68 20.79 -0.85
CA GLU A 128 -9.66 19.71 -0.85
C GLU A 128 -9.06 18.32 -0.55
N LEU A 129 -7.73 18.23 -0.38
CA LEU A 129 -7.02 16.97 -0.23
C LEU A 129 -7.58 16.11 0.92
N PRO A 130 -7.91 16.64 2.13
CA PRO A 130 -8.44 15.81 3.19
C PRO A 130 -9.76 15.10 2.84
N HIS A 131 -10.66 15.78 2.12
CA HIS A 131 -11.92 15.19 1.68
C HIS A 131 -11.69 14.15 0.58
N ALA A 132 -10.78 14.44 -0.35
CA ALA A 132 -10.40 13.50 -1.40
C ALA A 132 -9.74 12.25 -0.81
N CYS A 133 -8.82 12.38 0.14
CA CYS A 133 -8.20 11.26 0.82
C CYS A 133 -9.21 10.43 1.60
N ALA A 134 -10.18 11.04 2.31
CA ALA A 134 -11.24 10.26 2.96
C ALA A 134 -12.01 9.36 1.98
N LEU A 135 -12.31 9.87 0.78
CA LEU A 135 -13.00 9.14 -0.29
C LEU A 135 -12.12 8.08 -0.98
N PHE A 136 -10.81 8.33 -1.08
CA PHE A 136 -9.85 7.42 -1.68
C PHE A 136 -9.42 6.30 -0.71
N ASP A 137 -9.03 6.68 0.51
CA ASP A 137 -8.48 5.80 1.55
C ASP A 137 -9.56 4.93 2.19
N GLY A 138 -10.76 5.47 2.41
CA GLY A 138 -11.86 4.76 3.07
C GLY A 138 -12.18 3.41 2.43
N PRO A 139 -12.51 3.37 1.13
CA PRO A 139 -12.75 2.12 0.41
C PRO A 139 -11.57 1.15 0.46
N ILE A 140 -10.33 1.66 0.33
CA ILE A 140 -9.12 0.83 0.36
C ILE A 140 -8.90 0.23 1.75
N GLY A 141 -8.99 1.04 2.80
CA GLY A 141 -8.87 0.60 4.19
C GLY A 141 -9.95 -0.43 4.56
N LEU A 142 -11.20 -0.21 4.13
CA LEU A 142 -12.29 -1.16 4.32
C LEU A 142 -12.09 -2.47 3.54
N TYR A 143 -11.59 -2.38 2.30
CA TYR A 143 -11.23 -3.54 1.49
C TYR A 143 -10.14 -4.37 2.17
N LEU A 144 -9.09 -3.72 2.66
CA LEU A 144 -7.98 -4.35 3.38
C LEU A 144 -8.46 -5.01 4.69
N ALA A 145 -9.31 -4.32 5.46
CA ALA A 145 -9.90 -4.85 6.68
C ALA A 145 -10.76 -6.09 6.39
N TRP A 146 -11.61 -6.04 5.36
CA TRP A 146 -12.40 -7.18 4.91
C TRP A 146 -11.51 -8.34 4.47
N GLY A 147 -10.47 -8.07 3.67
CA GLY A 147 -9.52 -9.08 3.21
C GLY A 147 -8.76 -9.73 4.36
N ALA A 148 -8.34 -8.94 5.35
CA ALA A 148 -7.70 -9.43 6.57
C ALA A 148 -8.65 -10.33 7.38
N TRP A 149 -9.89 -9.89 7.60
CA TRP A 149 -10.91 -10.67 8.30
C TRP A 149 -11.22 -12.00 7.60
N ARG A 150 -11.32 -11.99 6.26
CA ARG A 150 -11.53 -13.18 5.43
C ARG A 150 -10.28 -14.05 5.25
N ARG A 151 -9.14 -13.67 5.84
CA ARG A 151 -7.84 -14.35 5.65
C ARG A 151 -7.50 -14.49 4.16
N ARG A 152 -7.79 -13.45 3.37
CA ARG A 152 -7.61 -13.42 1.92
C ARG A 152 -6.16 -13.62 1.51
N TRP A 153 -5.17 -13.19 2.28
CA TRP A 153 -3.76 -13.29 1.89
C TRP A 153 -2.99 -14.30 2.75
N PRO A 154 -2.10 -15.10 2.15
CA PRO A 154 -1.19 -15.92 2.92
C PRO A 154 -0.17 -15.03 3.63
N GLN A 155 0.13 -15.33 4.89
CA GLN A 155 1.28 -14.71 5.57
C GLN A 155 2.57 -15.24 4.93
N LEU A 156 3.51 -14.35 4.65
CA LEU A 156 4.85 -14.79 4.23
C LEU A 156 5.62 -15.14 5.51
N SER A 157 5.63 -16.41 5.87
CA SER A 157 6.52 -16.88 6.93
C SER A 157 7.96 -16.76 6.44
N PRO A 158 8.91 -16.25 7.25
CA PRO A 158 10.32 -16.52 7.04
C PRO A 158 10.45 -18.05 7.09
N THR A 159 10.74 -18.70 5.97
CA THR A 159 11.02 -20.14 5.97
C THR A 159 12.12 -20.39 6.99
N PRO A 160 11.91 -21.26 8.00
CA PRO A 160 13.01 -21.69 8.85
C PRO A 160 14.10 -22.22 7.92
N ASN A 161 15.35 -21.78 8.11
CA ASN A 161 16.47 -22.42 7.43
C ASN A 161 16.34 -23.93 7.66
N PRO A 162 16.49 -24.77 6.61
CA PRO A 162 16.52 -26.21 6.80
C PRO A 162 17.57 -26.48 7.89
N GLN A 163 17.16 -27.10 9.00
CA GLN A 163 18.16 -27.52 9.97
C GLN A 163 19.11 -28.49 9.26
N PRO A 164 20.44 -28.34 9.43
CA PRO A 164 21.38 -29.33 8.94
C PRO A 164 20.91 -30.69 9.46
N THR A 165 20.65 -31.64 8.57
CA THR A 165 20.45 -33.02 8.95
C THR A 165 21.75 -33.47 9.60
N THR A 166 21.80 -33.48 10.93
CA THR A 166 22.83 -34.21 11.65
C THR A 166 22.53 -35.68 11.38
N ASP A 167 23.06 -36.21 10.27
CA ASP A 167 23.10 -37.65 10.05
C ASP A 167 23.97 -38.22 11.18
N PRO A 168 23.38 -38.98 12.12
CA PRO A 168 24.18 -39.77 13.04
C PRO A 168 24.64 -40.99 12.24
N HIS A 169 25.73 -40.84 11.50
CA HIS A 169 26.42 -42.04 11.02
C HIS A 169 27.12 -42.72 12.23
N PRO A 170 26.91 -44.04 12.40
CA PRO A 170 27.35 -44.82 13.55
C PRO A 170 28.86 -45.06 13.59
#